data_AF-A0A2E7UMG5-F1
#
_entry.id   AF-A0A2E7UMG5-F1
#
_cell.length_a   1.000
_cell.length_b   1.000
_cell.length_c   1.000
_cell.angle_alpha   90.00
_cell.angle_beta   90.00
_cell.angle_gamma   90.00
#
_symmetry.space_group_name_H-M   'P 1'
#
loop_
_entity.id
_entity.type
_entity.pdbx_description
1 polymer ?
#
loop_
_entity_poly.entity_id
_entity_poly.type
_entity_poly.pdbx_seq_one_letter_code
_entity_poly.pdbx_strand_id
1 'polypeptide(L)'
;MGMNKILLITITLLAFNVFACKTNEQDILKIDKITALDTIYTPDSLSQAGFKKNKTYNVDDLPKADSAYFGWKEIDSEGPKDFEVRIYKSHEDAVTFGRSYAEEAAGKDAVIRKGDASWKEGVKDRRIMVGGSTGASGKGGGAPTGSKSAPKYGDYIIYGNLIILCEGRSVEQSIERCSIFIRDINK
;
A
#
# COMPACT_ATOMS: atom_id res chain seq x y z
N MET A 1 35.96 -66.99 -31.59
CA MET A 1 34.87 -66.00 -31.73
C MET A 1 34.40 -65.69 -30.31
N GLY A 2 35.10 -64.85 -29.56
CA GLY A 2 34.99 -63.40 -29.58
C GLY A 2 34.58 -62.97 -28.16
N MET A 3 35.55 -62.67 -27.29
CA MET A 3 35.28 -62.04 -25.99
C MET A 3 35.50 -60.55 -26.16
N ASN A 4 34.40 -59.82 -26.33
CA ASN A 4 34.41 -58.37 -26.44
C ASN A 4 34.58 -57.73 -25.06
N LYS A 5 35.49 -56.75 -25.03
CA LYS A 5 35.86 -55.90 -23.91
C LYS A 5 34.63 -55.13 -23.41
N ILE A 6 34.24 -55.33 -22.15
CA ILE A 6 33.27 -54.44 -21.48
C ILE A 6 34.07 -53.43 -20.68
N LEU A 7 34.09 -52.21 -21.21
CA LEU A 7 34.63 -51.00 -20.59
C LEU A 7 33.72 -50.61 -19.42
N LEU A 8 34.22 -50.70 -18.18
CA LEU A 8 33.56 -50.17 -16.99
C LEU A 8 33.61 -48.63 -17.04
N ILE A 9 32.49 -48.02 -17.43
CA ILE A 9 32.27 -46.57 -17.27
C ILE A 9 31.70 -46.36 -15.87
N THR A 10 32.53 -45.82 -14.97
CA THR A 10 32.15 -45.39 -13.63
C THR A 10 31.21 -44.18 -13.75
N ILE A 11 29.94 -44.36 -13.39
CA ILE A 11 28.97 -43.27 -13.24
C ILE A 11 29.21 -42.62 -11.88
N THR A 12 29.89 -41.46 -11.87
CA THR A 12 30.01 -40.62 -10.68
C THR A 12 28.76 -39.76 -10.56
N LEU A 13 27.85 -40.14 -9.64
CA LEU A 13 26.62 -39.43 -9.34
C LEU A 13 26.96 -38.12 -8.62
N LEU A 14 26.92 -37.00 -9.35
CA LEU A 14 27.11 -35.66 -8.78
C LEU A 14 25.82 -35.23 -8.07
N ALA A 15 25.79 -35.35 -6.74
CA ALA A 15 24.68 -34.88 -5.91
C ALA A 15 24.63 -33.35 -5.90
N PHE A 16 23.80 -32.76 -6.77
CA PHE A 16 23.42 -31.36 -6.69
C PHE A 16 22.56 -31.13 -5.44
N ASN A 17 23.18 -30.64 -4.37
CA ASN A 17 22.44 -30.05 -3.25
C ASN A 17 21.89 -28.69 -3.70
N VAL A 18 20.71 -28.71 -4.32
CA VAL A 18 19.89 -27.51 -4.48
C VAL A 18 19.35 -27.12 -3.10
N PHE A 19 19.98 -26.11 -2.49
CA PHE A 19 19.38 -25.35 -1.40
C PHE A 19 18.19 -24.58 -1.99
N ALA A 20 17.02 -25.23 -2.03
CA ALA A 20 15.75 -24.55 -2.23
C ALA A 20 15.50 -23.69 -0.99
N CYS A 21 15.79 -22.39 -1.09
CA CYS A 21 15.34 -21.43 -0.09
C CYS A 21 13.82 -21.38 -0.20
N LYS A 22 13.14 -22.09 0.70
CA LYS A 22 11.70 -22.02 0.84
C LYS A 22 11.39 -20.65 1.42
N THR A 23 11.07 -19.69 0.55
CA THR A 23 10.40 -18.47 0.98
C THR A 23 9.08 -18.92 1.59
N ASN A 24 8.97 -18.81 2.91
CA ASN A 24 7.67 -18.93 3.57
C ASN A 24 6.84 -17.73 3.10
N GLU A 25 6.15 -17.89 1.98
CA GLU A 25 4.96 -17.10 1.69
C GLU A 25 4.00 -17.39 2.84
N GLN A 26 4.01 -16.52 3.86
CA GLN A 26 2.88 -16.45 4.76
C GLN A 26 1.73 -15.98 3.88
N ASP A 27 0.73 -16.84 3.67
CA ASP A 27 -0.52 -16.44 3.06
C ASP A 27 -1.12 -15.32 3.92
N ILE A 28 -0.93 -14.07 3.49
CA ILE A 28 -1.56 -12.92 4.13
C ILE A 28 -3.04 -13.04 3.78
N LEU A 29 -3.86 -13.28 4.80
CA LEU A 29 -5.31 -13.21 4.63
C LEU A 29 -5.67 -11.80 4.17
N LYS A 30 -6.07 -11.69 2.91
CA LYS A 30 -6.51 -10.42 2.33
C LYS A 30 -7.81 -10.00 2.99
N ILE A 31 -7.82 -8.77 3.49
CA ILE A 31 -9.02 -8.17 4.06
C ILE A 31 -10.01 -7.83 2.94
N ASP A 32 -11.30 -7.80 3.28
CA ASP A 32 -12.33 -7.28 2.39
C ASP A 32 -12.26 -5.75 2.32
N LYS A 33 -12.48 -5.21 1.12
CA LYS A 33 -12.43 -3.76 0.86
C LYS A 33 -13.29 -2.95 1.83
N ILE A 34 -14.43 -3.48 2.23
CA ILE A 34 -15.30 -2.89 3.25
C ILE A 34 -15.53 -3.96 4.31
N THR A 35 -15.02 -3.73 5.51
CA THR A 35 -15.18 -4.62 6.67
C THR A 35 -15.91 -3.86 7.77
N ALA A 36 -17.17 -4.23 8.01
CA ALA A 36 -18.03 -3.63 9.02
C ALA A 36 -17.65 -4.11 10.42
N LEU A 37 -17.35 -3.18 11.33
CA LEU A 37 -16.97 -3.43 12.72
C LEU A 37 -17.46 -2.28 13.60
N ASP A 38 -17.88 -2.61 14.82
CA ASP A 38 -18.26 -1.61 15.83
C ASP A 38 -17.04 -1.01 16.55
N THR A 39 -15.86 -1.59 16.35
CA THR A 39 -14.60 -1.10 16.94
C THR A 39 -14.28 0.30 16.43
N ILE A 40 -14.04 1.22 17.37
CA ILE A 40 -13.63 2.60 17.07
C ILE A 40 -12.13 2.73 17.25
N TYR A 41 -11.42 2.89 16.14
CA TYR A 41 -9.98 3.13 16.11
C TYR A 41 -9.68 4.62 16.28
N THR A 42 -8.60 4.91 17.00
CA THR A 42 -8.14 6.27 17.31
C THR A 42 -6.74 6.52 16.72
N PRO A 43 -6.24 7.77 16.74
CA PRO A 43 -4.85 8.04 16.35
C PRO A 43 -3.82 7.21 17.14
N ASP A 44 -4.13 6.86 18.39
CA ASP A 44 -3.27 6.01 19.22
C ASP A 44 -3.25 4.56 18.72
N SER A 45 -4.39 4.02 18.27
CA SER A 45 -4.45 2.70 17.61
C SER A 45 -3.54 2.65 16.38
N LEU A 46 -3.55 3.72 15.56
CA LEU A 46 -2.65 3.82 14.40
C LEU A 46 -1.17 3.84 14.82
N SER A 47 -0.85 4.63 15.85
CA SER A 47 0.52 4.77 16.34
C SER A 47 1.04 3.45 16.93
N GLN A 48 0.21 2.70 17.65
CA GLN A 48 0.52 1.36 18.17
C GLN A 48 0.74 0.35 17.04
N ALA A 49 -0.02 0.46 15.95
CA ALA A 49 0.23 -0.30 14.73
C ALA A 49 1.54 0.10 14.01
N GLY A 50 2.26 1.12 14.49
CA GLY A 50 3.52 1.59 13.90
C GLY A 50 3.35 2.60 12.76
N PHE A 51 2.15 3.17 12.57
CA PHE A 51 1.96 4.28 11.66
C PHE A 51 2.58 5.57 12.21
N LYS A 52 3.41 6.20 11.40
CA LYS A 52 4.07 7.47 11.72
C LYS A 52 3.46 8.58 10.87
N LYS A 53 2.73 9.46 11.54
CA LYS A 53 2.11 10.64 10.93
C LYS A 53 3.17 11.65 10.47
N ASN A 54 3.11 12.04 9.21
CA ASN A 54 3.89 13.14 8.63
C ASN A 54 3.11 14.45 8.60
N LYS A 55 1.80 14.39 8.30
CA LYS A 55 0.93 15.56 8.16
C LYS A 55 -0.46 15.27 8.73
N THR A 56 -1.05 16.29 9.36
CA THR A 56 -2.48 16.32 9.69
C THR A 56 -3.18 17.18 8.63
N TYR A 57 -4.21 16.63 7.99
CA TYR A 57 -5.00 17.33 7.00
C TYR A 57 -6.11 18.15 7.66
N ASN A 58 -6.46 19.28 7.06
CA ASN A 58 -7.70 19.97 7.41
C ASN A 58 -8.90 19.20 6.82
N VAL A 59 -9.86 18.84 7.69
CA VAL A 59 -11.06 18.07 7.38
C VAL A 59 -12.33 18.93 7.30
N ASP A 60 -12.25 20.26 7.38
CA ASP A 60 -13.41 21.16 7.30
C ASP A 60 -14.26 20.90 6.04
N ASP A 61 -13.59 20.58 4.92
CA ASP A 61 -14.21 20.26 3.62
C ASP A 61 -14.32 18.73 3.35
N LEU A 62 -14.14 17.89 4.38
CA LEU A 62 -14.31 16.44 4.31
C LEU A 62 -15.47 16.02 5.23
N PRO A 63 -16.67 15.79 4.70
CA PRO A 63 -17.88 15.58 5.51
C PRO A 63 -17.71 14.49 6.57
N LYS A 64 -18.04 14.82 7.83
CA LYS A 64 -18.09 13.89 8.98
C LYS A 64 -16.77 13.21 9.35
N ALA A 65 -15.65 13.58 8.74
CA ALA A 65 -14.35 13.10 9.18
C ALA A 65 -13.95 13.81 10.48
N ASP A 66 -13.59 13.04 11.50
CA ASP A 66 -13.06 13.58 12.76
C ASP A 66 -11.59 13.99 12.59
N SER A 67 -10.84 13.25 11.77
CA SER A 67 -9.46 13.58 11.43
C SER A 67 -8.97 12.86 10.18
N ALA A 68 -7.92 13.39 9.56
CA ALA A 68 -7.24 12.73 8.46
C ALA A 68 -5.73 13.00 8.49
N TYR A 69 -4.95 11.99 8.11
CA TYR A 69 -3.50 11.98 8.23
C TYR A 69 -2.85 11.45 6.97
N PHE A 70 -1.70 12.03 6.64
CA PHE A 70 -0.72 11.41 5.75
C PHE A 70 0.49 11.01 6.56
N GLY A 71 1.00 9.81 6.29
CA GLY A 71 2.14 9.26 7.00
C GLY A 71 2.63 8.00 6.34
N TRP A 72 3.47 7.26 7.06
CA TRP A 72 4.08 6.04 6.55
C TRP A 72 4.16 4.97 7.64
N LYS A 73 4.31 3.72 7.22
CA LYS A 73 4.53 2.56 8.09
C LYS A 73 5.45 1.57 7.40
N GLU A 74 6.26 0.86 8.19
CA GLU A 74 7.02 -0.30 7.72
C GLU A 74 6.09 -1.45 7.38
N ILE A 75 6.19 -1.97 6.15
CA ILE A 75 5.45 -3.12 5.65
C ILE A 75 6.43 -4.27 5.46
N ASP A 76 6.48 -5.16 6.45
CA ASP A 76 7.32 -6.36 6.49
C ASP A 76 8.69 -6.16 5.81
N SER A 77 9.02 -6.92 4.77
CA SER A 77 10.28 -6.80 4.03
C SER A 77 10.27 -5.72 2.93
N GLU A 78 9.11 -5.12 2.62
CA GLU A 78 9.00 -4.06 1.62
C GLU A 78 9.49 -2.69 2.11
N GLY A 79 9.67 -2.54 3.43
CA GLY A 79 10.09 -1.30 4.07
C GLY A 79 8.96 -0.26 4.15
N PRO A 80 9.29 1.05 4.24
CA PRO A 80 8.30 2.08 4.49
C PRO A 80 7.38 2.26 3.28
N LYS A 81 6.09 2.37 3.54
CA LYS A 81 5.04 2.69 2.57
C LYS A 81 4.17 3.81 3.09
N ASP A 82 3.71 4.64 2.18
CA ASP A 82 2.86 5.77 2.47
C ASP A 82 1.39 5.34 2.62
N PHE A 83 0.69 5.99 3.54
CA PHE A 83 -0.74 5.81 3.77
C PHE A 83 -1.42 7.16 3.98
N GLU A 84 -2.66 7.25 3.51
CA GLU A 84 -3.60 8.26 3.97
C GLU A 84 -4.66 7.56 4.82
N VAL A 85 -4.81 8.00 6.07
CA VAL A 85 -5.79 7.44 7.01
C VAL A 85 -6.79 8.53 7.39
N ARG A 86 -8.07 8.22 7.29
CA ARG A 86 -9.17 9.10 7.68
C ARG A 86 -9.97 8.39 8.75
N ILE A 87 -10.27 9.10 9.83
CA ILE A 87 -11.02 8.59 10.98
C ILE A 87 -12.39 9.26 10.99
N TYR A 88 -13.41 8.43 11.08
CA TYR A 88 -14.80 8.85 11.24
C TYR A 88 -15.31 8.42 12.62
N LYS A 89 -16.49 8.91 12.98
CA LYS A 89 -17.12 8.55 14.25
C LYS A 89 -17.54 7.08 14.31
N SER A 90 -17.97 6.49 13.18
CA SER A 90 -18.39 5.09 13.07
C SER A 90 -18.12 4.52 11.68
N HIS A 91 -18.38 3.22 11.53
CA HIS A 91 -18.33 2.55 10.24
C HIS A 91 -19.34 3.13 9.24
N GLU A 92 -20.57 3.37 9.69
CA GLU A 92 -21.65 3.95 8.88
C GLU A 92 -21.26 5.34 8.38
N ASP A 93 -20.64 6.16 9.23
CA ASP A 93 -20.18 7.49 8.84
C ASP A 93 -19.05 7.40 7.79
N ALA A 94 -18.09 6.49 7.98
CA ALA A 94 -17.03 6.25 7.00
C ALA A 94 -17.60 5.83 5.63
N VAL A 95 -18.56 4.89 5.61
CA VAL A 95 -19.19 4.43 4.38
C VAL A 95 -20.04 5.51 3.73
N THR A 96 -20.88 6.20 4.51
CA THR A 96 -21.88 7.15 4.00
C THR A 96 -21.25 8.43 3.51
N PHE A 97 -20.28 8.97 4.26
CA PHE A 97 -19.74 10.31 4.02
C PHE A 97 -18.32 10.28 3.44
N GLY A 98 -17.53 9.24 3.71
CA GLY A 98 -16.13 9.19 3.33
C GLY A 98 -15.82 8.40 2.06
N ARG A 99 -16.65 7.41 1.72
CA ARG A 99 -16.38 6.46 0.64
C ARG A 99 -16.16 7.11 -0.72
N SER A 100 -17.04 8.02 -1.14
CA SER A 100 -16.94 8.69 -2.44
C SER A 100 -15.62 9.46 -2.59
N TYR A 101 -15.17 10.13 -1.52
CA TYR A 101 -13.88 10.82 -1.47
C TYR A 101 -12.68 9.86 -1.47
N ALA A 102 -12.86 8.60 -1.08
CA ALA A 102 -11.82 7.59 -1.14
C ALA A 102 -11.74 6.98 -2.55
N GLU A 103 -12.89 6.72 -3.17
CA GLU A 103 -13.01 6.30 -4.58
C GLU A 103 -12.39 7.33 -5.53
N GLU A 104 -12.62 8.62 -5.28
CA GLU A 104 -11.99 9.70 -6.04
C GLU A 104 -10.46 9.72 -5.87
N ALA A 105 -9.93 9.30 -4.72
CA ALA A 105 -8.54 9.52 -4.33
C ALA A 105 -7.59 8.34 -4.60
N ALA A 106 -8.12 7.17 -4.99
CA ALA A 106 -7.34 5.95 -5.20
C ALA A 106 -7.75 5.21 -6.48
N GLY A 107 -6.90 4.29 -6.94
CA GLY A 107 -7.13 3.53 -8.16
C GLY A 107 -6.69 4.25 -9.43
N LYS A 108 -6.90 3.58 -10.58
CA LYS A 108 -6.39 4.04 -11.88
C LYS A 108 -6.97 5.38 -12.34
N ASP A 109 -8.19 5.70 -11.92
CA ASP A 109 -8.93 6.90 -12.31
C ASP A 109 -8.88 8.00 -11.24
N ALA A 110 -7.97 7.88 -10.25
CA ALA A 110 -7.92 8.82 -9.13
C ALA A 110 -7.68 10.27 -9.59
N VAL A 111 -8.39 11.19 -8.95
CA VAL A 111 -8.27 12.62 -9.17
C VAL A 111 -7.03 13.15 -8.43
N ILE A 112 -5.97 13.35 -9.20
CA ILE A 112 -4.66 13.80 -8.70
C ILE A 112 -4.36 15.30 -8.96
N ARG A 113 -5.39 16.06 -9.37
CA ARG A 113 -5.32 17.49 -9.66
C ARG A 113 -6.29 18.27 -8.78
N LYS A 114 -5.80 19.38 -8.21
CA LYS A 114 -6.56 20.18 -7.23
C LYS A 114 -7.81 20.84 -7.82
N GLY A 115 -7.81 21.14 -9.12
CA GLY A 115 -8.96 21.75 -9.80
C GLY A 115 -10.16 20.82 -9.96
N ASP A 116 -9.89 19.52 -10.00
CA ASP A 116 -10.88 18.48 -10.30
C ASP A 116 -11.37 17.76 -9.02
N ALA A 117 -10.68 17.97 -7.89
CA ALA A 117 -10.91 17.23 -6.66
C ALA A 117 -12.07 17.81 -5.81
N SER A 118 -12.95 16.93 -5.34
CA SER A 118 -14.03 17.27 -4.41
C SER A 118 -13.48 17.66 -3.04
N TRP A 119 -12.39 17.01 -2.59
CA TRP A 119 -11.64 17.40 -1.39
C TRP A 119 -10.18 17.70 -1.74
N LYS A 120 -9.84 19.00 -1.70
CA LYS A 120 -8.59 19.55 -2.23
C LYS A 120 -7.38 19.33 -1.33
N GLU A 121 -7.60 19.14 -0.03
CA GLU A 121 -6.53 18.85 0.92
C GLU A 121 -5.92 17.46 0.62
N GLY A 122 -4.60 17.33 0.73
CA GLY A 122 -3.89 16.07 0.45
C GLY A 122 -3.71 15.68 -1.03
N VAL A 123 -4.31 16.37 -2.01
CA VAL A 123 -4.20 16.02 -3.44
C VAL A 123 -2.74 15.95 -3.94
N LYS A 124 -1.84 16.77 -3.39
CA LYS A 124 -0.41 16.73 -3.75
C LYS A 124 0.29 15.47 -3.23
N ASP A 125 -0.16 14.95 -2.09
CA ASP A 125 0.44 13.81 -1.41
C ASP A 125 -0.10 12.47 -1.98
N ARG A 126 -1.27 12.50 -2.64
CA ARG A 126 -1.91 11.37 -3.37
C ARG A 126 -1.29 11.03 -4.72
N ARG A 127 -0.25 11.75 -5.17
CA ARG A 127 0.41 11.49 -6.46
C ARG A 127 1.88 11.18 -6.30
N ILE A 128 2.41 10.45 -7.28
CA ILE A 128 3.84 10.22 -7.48
C ILE A 128 4.22 10.61 -8.90
N MET A 129 5.51 10.88 -9.13
CA MET A 129 6.05 11.10 -10.47
C MET A 129 6.53 9.77 -11.04
N VAL A 130 6.10 9.43 -12.24
CA VAL A 130 6.44 8.20 -12.95
C VAL A 130 7.02 8.53 -14.32
N GLY A 131 8.08 7.81 -14.70
CA GLY A 131 8.82 8.08 -15.93
C GLY A 131 9.69 9.33 -15.83
N GLY A 132 10.69 9.43 -16.70
CA GLY A 132 11.73 10.46 -16.67
C GLY A 132 13.11 9.82 -16.68
N SER A 133 13.96 10.26 -17.59
CA SER A 133 15.39 9.94 -17.54
C SER A 133 15.96 10.60 -16.29
N THR A 134 16.47 9.79 -15.36
CA THR A 134 17.13 10.27 -14.14
C THR A 134 18.46 10.92 -14.51
N GLY A 135 18.43 12.20 -14.83
CA GLY A 135 19.58 13.07 -14.66
C GLY A 135 19.64 13.48 -13.18
N ALA A 136 20.36 12.71 -12.37
CA ALA A 136 20.74 13.02 -10.99
C ALA A 136 19.61 13.11 -9.94
N SER A 137 19.64 12.13 -9.03
CA SER A 137 19.22 12.24 -7.64
C SER A 137 19.76 13.53 -7.01
N GLY A 138 18.88 14.50 -6.80
CA GLY A 138 19.23 15.78 -6.21
C GLY A 138 18.03 16.39 -5.49
N LYS A 139 18.13 16.40 -4.17
CA LYS A 139 17.30 17.15 -3.21
C LYS A 139 17.03 18.56 -3.79
N GLY A 140 15.83 18.80 -4.33
CA GLY A 140 15.41 20.11 -4.85
C GLY A 140 15.29 20.28 -6.38
N GLY A 141 15.31 19.22 -7.20
CA GLY A 141 15.12 19.32 -8.65
C GLY A 141 13.67 19.18 -9.10
N GLY A 142 13.20 20.02 -10.03
CA GLY A 142 11.89 19.89 -10.66
C GLY A 142 11.67 18.53 -11.32
N ALA A 143 10.40 18.22 -11.64
CA ALA A 143 10.04 16.95 -12.27
C ALA A 143 10.93 16.66 -13.49
N PRO A 144 11.58 15.48 -13.57
CA PRO A 144 12.40 15.11 -14.72
C PRO A 144 11.63 15.26 -16.03
N THR A 145 12.33 15.62 -17.11
CA THR A 145 11.72 15.79 -18.43
C THR A 145 11.02 14.49 -18.85
N GLY A 146 9.72 14.57 -19.12
CA GLY A 146 8.88 13.41 -19.47
C GLY A 146 8.21 12.69 -18.30
N SER A 147 8.41 13.14 -17.06
CA SER A 147 7.68 12.60 -15.91
C SER A 147 6.19 12.91 -15.98
N LYS A 148 5.37 11.89 -15.78
CA LYS A 148 3.91 12.01 -15.63
C LYS A 148 3.55 11.86 -14.16
N SER A 149 2.51 12.57 -13.71
CA SER A 149 1.93 12.29 -12.40
C SER A 149 1.05 11.04 -12.51
N ALA A 150 1.17 10.15 -11.54
CA ALA A 150 0.30 8.99 -11.38
C ALA A 150 -0.28 8.95 -9.96
N PRO A 151 -1.42 8.28 -9.77
CA PRO A 151 -1.94 7.98 -8.44
C PRO A 151 -0.88 7.23 -7.61
N LYS A 152 -0.77 7.61 -6.33
CA LYS A 152 0.06 6.92 -5.34
C LYS A 152 -0.63 5.65 -4.81
N TYR A 153 -1.93 5.76 -4.58
CA TYR A 153 -2.72 4.74 -3.92
C TYR A 153 -3.41 3.86 -4.95
N GLY A 154 -3.10 2.55 -4.91
CA GLY A 154 -3.65 1.57 -5.84
C GLY A 154 -5.11 1.25 -5.56
N ASP A 155 -5.50 1.27 -4.29
CA ASP A 155 -6.88 1.22 -3.80
C ASP A 155 -6.96 1.77 -2.36
N TYR A 156 -8.15 1.64 -1.76
CA TYR A 156 -8.45 1.97 -0.38
C TYR A 156 -9.29 0.86 0.27
N ILE A 157 -9.34 0.88 1.61
CA ILE A 157 -10.21 0.02 2.42
C ILE A 157 -11.03 0.87 3.38
N ILE A 158 -12.19 0.34 3.79
CA ILE A 158 -12.97 0.83 4.93
C ILE A 158 -12.98 -0.28 5.97
N TYR A 159 -12.45 -0.01 7.16
CA TYR A 159 -12.30 -1.00 8.24
C TYR A 159 -12.76 -0.40 9.56
N GLY A 160 -13.94 -0.83 10.03
CA GLY A 160 -14.63 -0.13 11.11
C GLY A 160 -14.83 1.34 10.74
N ASN A 161 -14.41 2.24 11.62
CA ASN A 161 -14.49 3.69 11.42
C ASN A 161 -13.32 4.32 10.62
N LEU A 162 -12.42 3.50 10.08
CA LEU A 162 -11.26 3.97 9.31
C LEU A 162 -11.52 3.88 7.80
N ILE A 163 -11.02 4.88 7.07
CA ILE A 163 -10.71 4.75 5.65
C ILE A 163 -9.19 4.82 5.49
N ILE A 164 -8.60 3.84 4.82
CA ILE A 164 -7.15 3.74 4.62
C ILE A 164 -6.87 3.63 3.11
N LEU A 165 -6.16 4.60 2.55
CA LEU A 165 -5.64 4.54 1.18
C LEU A 165 -4.20 4.03 1.26
N CYS A 166 -3.91 2.94 0.55
CA CYS A 166 -2.66 2.22 0.68
C CYS A 166 -1.79 2.40 -0.56
N GLU A 167 -0.52 2.80 -0.38
CA GLU A 167 0.40 2.94 -1.51
C GLU A 167 0.43 1.64 -2.31
N GLY A 168 0.36 1.73 -3.64
CA GLY A 168 0.39 0.54 -4.48
C GLY A 168 0.31 0.90 -5.96
N ARG A 169 1.00 0.15 -6.80
CA ARG A 169 0.94 0.31 -8.27
C ARG A 169 -0.22 -0.47 -8.89
N SER A 170 -0.83 -1.39 -8.13
CA SER A 170 -2.05 -2.12 -8.49
C SER A 170 -2.98 -2.21 -7.28
N VAL A 171 -4.21 -2.64 -7.52
CA VAL A 171 -5.20 -2.90 -6.47
C VAL A 171 -4.68 -3.99 -5.54
N GLU A 172 -4.15 -5.08 -6.08
CA GLU A 172 -3.69 -6.23 -5.32
C GLU A 172 -2.59 -5.87 -4.34
N GLN A 173 -1.56 -5.14 -4.80
CA GLN A 173 -0.47 -4.68 -3.95
C GLN A 173 -0.95 -3.70 -2.87
N SER A 174 -1.87 -2.81 -3.22
CA SER A 174 -2.44 -1.84 -2.27
C SER A 174 -3.23 -2.56 -1.17
N ILE A 175 -4.09 -3.51 -1.53
CA ILE A 175 -4.90 -4.29 -0.60
C ILE A 175 -4.03 -5.20 0.29
N GLU A 176 -2.95 -5.78 -0.23
CA GLU A 176 -2.00 -6.55 0.58
C GLU A 176 -1.34 -5.70 1.67
N ARG A 177 -0.88 -4.50 1.32
CA ARG A 177 -0.29 -3.54 2.27
C ARG A 177 -1.31 -3.06 3.30
N CYS A 178 -2.55 -2.80 2.88
CA CYS A 178 -3.67 -2.55 3.78
C CYS A 178 -3.93 -3.74 4.73
N SER A 179 -3.86 -4.97 4.23
CA SER A 179 -4.05 -6.18 5.04
C SER A 179 -2.98 -6.31 6.11
N ILE A 180 -1.73 -5.99 5.78
CA ILE A 180 -0.61 -5.92 6.75
C ILE A 180 -0.84 -4.82 7.78
N PHE A 181 -1.29 -3.64 7.35
CA PHE A 181 -1.64 -2.55 8.27
C PHE A 181 -2.70 -3.00 9.29
N ILE A 182 -3.78 -3.64 8.82
CA ILE A 182 -4.87 -4.12 9.68
C ILE A 182 -4.45 -5.32 10.55
N ARG A 183 -3.60 -6.22 10.05
CA ARG A 183 -3.00 -7.26 10.88
C ARG A 183 -2.29 -6.64 12.08
N ASP A 184 -1.57 -5.54 11.86
CA ASP A 184 -0.79 -4.89 12.91
C ASP A 184 -1.61 -4.00 13.84
N ILE A 185 -2.76 -3.47 13.40
CA ILE A 185 -3.67 -2.69 14.27
C ILE A 185 -4.45 -3.57 15.25
N ASN A 186 -4.59 -4.86 14.95
CA ASN A 186 -5.32 -5.83 15.76
C ASN A 186 -4.41 -6.76 16.59
N LYS A 187 -3.12 -6.45 16.67
CA LYS A 187 -2.18 -7.14 17.56
C LYS A 187 -2.40 -6.72 19.01
#